data_AF-A0A7V9DGY8-F1
#
_entry.id   AF-A0A7V9DGY8-F1
#
_cell.length_a   1.000
_cell.length_b   1.000
_cell.length_c   1.000
_cell.angle_alpha   90.00
_cell.angle_beta   90.00
_cell.angle_gamma   90.00
#
_symmetry.space_group_name_H-M   'P 1'
#
loop_
_entity.id
_entity.type
_entity.pdbx_description
1 polymer ?
#
loop_
_entity_poly.entity_id
_entity_poly.type
_entity_poly.pdbx_seq_one_letter_code
_entity_poly.pdbx_strand_id
1 'polypeptide(L)'
;MTAGLVYLCCEDRRRAELREPTATLNGIDFLEVVDAGAPPADRQRVLRVNFVRTPAGLTISERNVRIGGGERIREIPVEDVSLDDDVLVVRVATRGDFSTYTLRLVEPDGSPLAGLDPLLSAVDFSFKVECPSDFDCRPVCACPPEPRTEPAIDYLAKDYESFRRLMLDRLALVAPELSERNPADLGVALVELVAYAADYLSYEQDAVSTEAYLGAARRRVSIRRHATLLDYPMHDGGNARVFVHLRAKGESAVTLPAKRRLLTELAGRDPVLDSVAYADALDERPEVFETMHEVTIRAEHDQLALYAWGERECCLPEGATRATLAGHWPELGEGDLLLLEEVIGPRTGEEEDADPLRRHVVRLSEQPRLLEDPLFADPEDDTQRQRVTEIAWGVEDALTFPFCLSARTDAEHGRRYVDGVTVARGNVVLADHGRTIAGEEPLGAPPPPRPGPERDACER
;
A
#
# COMPACT_ATOMS: atom_id res chain seq x y z
N MET A 1 -8.72 14.62 -6.99
CA MET A 1 -9.11 14.51 -8.40
C MET A 1 -8.10 15.27 -9.24
N THR A 2 -7.12 14.54 -9.74
CA THR A 2 -6.08 14.98 -10.65
C THR A 2 -6.36 14.29 -11.97
N ALA A 3 -6.67 15.06 -13.02
CA ALA A 3 -6.56 14.59 -14.39
C ALA A 3 -5.06 14.48 -14.69
N GLY A 4 -4.43 13.41 -14.21
CA GLY A 4 -3.03 13.11 -14.40
C GLY A 4 -2.88 12.10 -15.52
N LEU A 5 -2.22 12.53 -16.61
CA LEU A 5 -1.59 11.74 -17.66
C LEU A 5 -1.99 10.26 -17.75
N VAL A 6 -2.83 9.96 -18.74
CA VAL A 6 -3.26 8.61 -19.13
C VAL A 6 -2.13 7.83 -19.84
N TYR A 7 -0.90 8.36 -19.93
CA TYR A 7 0.22 7.74 -20.66
C TYR A 7 1.58 8.14 -20.06
N LEU A 8 2.53 7.19 -19.99
CA LEU A 8 3.90 7.40 -19.50
C LEU A 8 4.90 7.38 -20.66
N CYS A 9 5.78 8.39 -20.73
CA CYS A 9 6.79 8.55 -21.79
C CYS A 9 8.20 8.74 -21.18
N CYS A 10 9.22 8.13 -21.79
CA CYS A 10 10.57 7.94 -21.23
C CYS A 10 11.55 9.14 -21.34
N GLU A 11 11.13 10.40 -21.32
CA GLU A 11 12.06 11.55 -21.37
C GLU A 11 11.74 12.63 -20.32
N ASP A 12 12.77 13.16 -19.62
CA ASP A 12 12.74 14.39 -18.79
C ASP A 12 12.63 15.66 -19.67
N ARG A 13 11.80 15.56 -20.71
CA ARG A 13 11.61 16.53 -21.78
C ARG A 13 11.03 17.84 -21.26
N ARG A 14 10.34 17.84 -20.11
CA ARG A 14 9.62 19.02 -19.59
C ARG A 14 10.57 20.15 -19.16
N ARG A 15 11.67 19.84 -18.46
CA ARG A 15 12.68 20.87 -18.10
C ARG A 15 13.53 21.27 -19.30
N ALA A 16 13.75 20.37 -20.26
CA ALA A 16 14.43 20.68 -21.52
C ALA A 16 13.57 21.58 -22.43
N GLU A 17 12.26 21.32 -22.54
CA GLU A 17 11.30 22.13 -23.29
C GLU A 17 11.08 23.50 -22.66
N LEU A 18 11.07 23.61 -21.33
CA LEU A 18 11.02 24.92 -20.66
C LEU A 18 12.28 25.77 -20.92
N ARG A 19 13.39 25.18 -21.38
CA ARG A 19 14.60 25.92 -21.82
C ARG A 19 14.53 26.32 -23.30
N GLU A 20 13.64 25.74 -24.10
CA GLU A 20 13.46 26.09 -25.51
C GLU A 20 12.81 27.49 -25.65
N PRO A 21 13.19 28.30 -26.66
CA PRO A 21 12.67 29.66 -26.84
C PRO A 21 11.15 29.74 -27.09
N THR A 22 10.53 28.62 -27.49
CA THR A 22 9.12 28.50 -27.86
C THR A 22 8.20 28.19 -26.67
N ALA A 23 8.74 27.84 -25.49
CA ALA A 23 7.93 27.55 -24.32
C ALA A 23 7.25 28.82 -23.77
N THR A 24 5.96 28.69 -23.47
CA THR A 24 5.09 29.75 -22.92
C THR A 24 5.07 29.78 -21.39
N LEU A 25 5.58 28.74 -20.74
CA LEU A 25 5.67 28.62 -19.28
C LEU A 25 7.14 28.69 -18.83
N ASN A 26 7.37 29.12 -17.60
CA ASN A 26 8.67 29.15 -16.94
C ASN A 26 8.63 28.37 -15.62
N GLY A 27 9.76 28.18 -14.92
CA GLY A 27 9.81 27.46 -13.64
C GLY A 27 10.96 27.91 -12.75
N ILE A 28 10.88 27.63 -11.45
CA ILE A 28 11.97 27.84 -10.50
C ILE A 28 13.05 26.77 -10.76
N ASP A 29 14.31 27.21 -10.87
CA ASP A 29 15.47 26.33 -11.01
C ASP A 29 16.06 26.01 -9.63
N PHE A 30 16.46 27.04 -8.86
CA PHE A 30 16.95 26.90 -7.49
C PHE A 30 16.85 28.20 -6.67
N LEU A 31 16.94 28.09 -5.35
CA LEU A 31 16.87 29.20 -4.40
C LEU A 31 18.15 29.27 -3.55
N GLU A 32 18.73 30.46 -3.43
CA GLU A 32 19.89 30.76 -2.58
C GLU A 32 19.51 31.66 -1.40
N VAL A 33 20.03 31.36 -0.21
CA VAL A 33 19.88 32.19 0.99
C VAL A 33 21.15 33.01 1.20
N VAL A 34 21.03 34.34 1.20
CA VAL A 34 22.19 35.23 1.37
C VAL A 34 22.57 35.31 2.86
N ASP A 35 23.77 34.83 3.20
CA ASP A 35 24.31 34.87 4.57
C ASP A 35 25.69 35.54 4.63
N ALA A 36 26.72 34.93 4.03
CA ALA A 36 28.07 35.47 3.98
C ALA A 36 28.16 36.73 3.09
N GLY A 37 28.81 37.80 3.60
CA GLY A 37 29.06 39.04 2.85
C GLY A 37 27.95 40.10 2.93
N ALA A 38 26.77 39.80 3.48
CA ALA A 38 25.69 40.76 3.67
C ALA A 38 25.87 41.62 4.95
N PRO A 39 25.34 42.87 4.97
CA PRO A 39 25.23 43.67 6.19
C PRO A 39 24.53 42.88 7.32
N PRO A 40 24.88 43.09 8.60
CA PRO A 40 24.30 42.33 9.71
C PRO A 40 22.77 42.34 9.78
N ALA A 41 22.13 43.40 9.27
CA ALA A 41 20.68 43.54 9.19
C ALA A 41 20.04 42.62 8.13
N ASP A 42 20.80 42.20 7.11
CA ASP A 42 20.30 41.50 5.92
C ASP A 42 20.68 40.01 5.89
N ARG A 43 21.54 39.55 6.82
CA ARG A 43 21.97 38.15 6.89
C ARG A 43 20.79 37.21 7.11
N GLN A 44 20.67 36.20 6.25
CA GLN A 44 19.61 35.19 6.25
C GLN A 44 18.20 35.78 6.12
N ARG A 45 18.08 37.00 5.57
CA ARG A 45 16.80 37.69 5.34
C ARG A 45 16.54 38.00 3.86
N VAL A 46 17.52 37.75 3.00
CA VAL A 46 17.41 37.94 1.55
C VAL A 46 17.49 36.57 0.87
N LEU A 47 16.43 36.21 0.14
CA LEU A 47 16.32 34.98 -0.63
C LEU A 47 16.42 35.34 -2.12
N ARG A 48 17.28 34.67 -2.88
CA ARG A 48 17.44 34.85 -4.31
C ARG A 48 16.87 33.62 -5.02
N VAL A 49 15.79 33.80 -5.76
CA VAL A 49 15.12 32.72 -6.52
C VAL A 49 15.49 32.86 -7.98
N ASN A 50 16.13 31.82 -8.53
CA ASN A 50 16.54 31.77 -9.93
C ASN A 50 15.50 30.98 -10.75
N PHE A 51 15.18 31.48 -11.93
CA PHE A 51 14.26 30.83 -12.87
C PHE A 51 15.03 30.10 -13.98
N VAL A 52 14.37 29.11 -14.59
CA VAL A 52 14.92 28.35 -15.73
C VAL A 52 15.16 29.27 -16.95
N ARG A 53 14.33 30.30 -17.13
CA ARG A 53 14.47 31.37 -18.14
C ARG A 53 14.24 32.75 -17.50
N THR A 54 14.72 33.82 -18.14
CA THR A 54 14.38 35.21 -17.79
C THR A 54 12.86 35.38 -17.70
N PRO A 55 12.30 35.79 -16.55
CA PRO A 55 10.86 35.92 -16.33
C PRO A 55 10.27 37.17 -17.01
N ALA A 56 10.39 37.26 -18.33
CA ALA A 56 9.87 38.38 -19.12
C ALA A 56 8.33 38.41 -19.08
N GLY A 57 7.78 39.46 -18.47
CA GLY A 57 6.32 39.69 -18.40
C GLY A 57 5.62 39.13 -17.15
N LEU A 58 6.35 38.49 -16.22
CA LEU A 58 5.80 38.08 -14.92
C LEU A 58 5.82 39.27 -13.96
N THR A 59 4.65 39.72 -13.52
CA THR A 59 4.53 40.74 -12.46
C THR A 59 4.34 40.03 -11.13
N ILE A 60 5.43 39.82 -10.40
CA ILE A 60 5.42 39.18 -9.08
C ILE A 60 5.37 40.27 -8.00
N SER A 61 4.36 40.23 -7.16
CA SER A 61 4.25 41.10 -5.98
C SER A 61 4.42 40.31 -4.68
N GLU A 62 4.56 40.98 -3.54
CA GLU A 62 4.61 40.37 -2.20
C GLU A 62 3.45 39.37 -1.96
N ARG A 63 2.26 39.65 -2.53
CA ARG A 63 1.07 38.82 -2.37
C ARG A 63 1.17 37.46 -3.08
N ASN A 64 2.10 37.34 -4.02
CA ASN A 64 2.30 36.14 -4.82
C ASN A 64 3.32 35.18 -4.21
N VAL A 65 4.08 35.60 -3.18
CA VAL A 65 5.10 34.77 -2.54
C VAL A 65 4.56 34.23 -1.22
N ARG A 66 4.49 32.91 -1.08
CA ARG A 66 4.13 32.25 0.18
C ARG A 66 5.26 31.36 0.66
N ILE A 67 5.70 31.57 1.91
CA ILE A 67 6.69 30.73 2.57
C ILE A 67 5.97 29.91 3.65
N GLY A 68 5.90 28.60 3.45
CA GLY A 68 5.34 27.64 4.39
C GLY A 68 6.44 26.82 5.07
N GLY A 69 6.11 26.16 6.18
CA GLY A 69 7.04 25.32 6.94
C GLY A 69 7.44 25.90 8.30
N GLY A 70 8.54 25.38 8.86
CA GLY A 70 9.05 25.76 10.18
C GLY A 70 8.40 25.04 11.36
N GLU A 71 9.19 24.54 12.31
CA GLU A 71 8.67 23.92 13.54
C GLU A 71 8.41 24.97 14.64
N ARG A 72 9.40 25.83 14.92
CA ARG A 72 9.31 26.85 15.98
C ARG A 72 8.90 28.22 15.46
N ILE A 73 9.37 28.60 14.27
CA ILE A 73 9.03 29.88 13.62
C ILE A 73 8.22 29.56 12.37
N ARG A 74 6.91 29.79 12.45
CA ARG A 74 5.94 29.58 11.37
C ARG A 74 5.53 30.93 10.78
N GLU A 75 5.04 30.90 9.54
CA GLU A 75 4.49 32.08 8.84
C GLU A 75 5.49 33.23 8.73
N ILE A 76 6.54 33.05 7.91
CA ILE A 76 7.54 34.08 7.68
C ILE A 76 6.97 35.17 6.76
N PRO A 77 6.81 36.42 7.23
CA PRO A 77 6.26 37.47 6.41
C PRO A 77 7.30 38.02 5.44
N VAL A 78 6.87 38.22 4.20
CA VAL A 78 7.63 38.84 3.12
C VAL A 78 7.48 40.36 3.22
N GLU A 79 8.58 41.09 3.29
CA GLU A 79 8.61 42.56 3.44
C GLU A 79 8.71 43.29 2.10
N ASP A 80 9.47 42.73 1.18
CA ASP A 80 9.76 43.36 -0.10
C ASP A 80 10.09 42.28 -1.14
N VAL A 81 9.66 42.51 -2.36
CA VAL A 81 9.91 41.63 -3.51
C VAL A 81 10.33 42.49 -4.68
N SER A 82 11.54 42.26 -5.17
CA SER A 82 12.07 42.94 -6.36
C SER A 82 12.54 41.90 -7.37
N LEU A 83 12.32 42.21 -8.64
CA LEU A 83 12.78 41.39 -9.76
C LEU A 83 13.96 42.10 -10.42
N ASP A 84 15.14 41.50 -10.34
CA ASP A 84 16.40 42.01 -10.90
C ASP A 84 16.83 41.10 -12.06
N ASP A 85 16.47 41.49 -13.28
CA ASP A 85 16.64 40.75 -14.54
C ASP A 85 16.15 39.28 -14.48
N ASP A 86 17.02 38.36 -14.07
CA ASP A 86 16.82 36.91 -14.04
C ASP A 86 16.53 36.36 -12.64
N VAL A 87 16.66 37.19 -11.59
CA VAL A 87 16.61 36.77 -10.19
C VAL A 87 15.51 37.51 -9.43
N LEU A 88 14.61 36.76 -8.82
CA LEU A 88 13.64 37.31 -7.87
C LEU A 88 14.29 37.41 -6.49
N VAL A 89 14.43 38.64 -6.00
CA VAL A 89 14.98 38.95 -4.69
C VAL A 89 13.82 39.17 -3.71
N VAL A 90 13.69 38.24 -2.76
CA VAL A 90 12.65 38.27 -1.72
C VAL A 90 13.28 38.61 -0.39
N ARG A 91 12.83 39.69 0.24
CA ARG A 91 13.24 40.10 1.59
C ARG A 91 12.20 39.67 2.61
N VAL A 92 12.63 39.01 3.67
CA VAL A 92 11.76 38.53 4.76
C VAL A 92 12.02 39.27 6.07
N ALA A 93 10.97 39.51 6.86
CA ALA A 93 11.08 40.29 8.10
C ALA A 93 11.87 39.56 9.19
N THR A 94 11.73 38.24 9.22
CA THR A 94 12.30 37.38 10.25
C THR A 94 13.01 36.20 9.60
N ARG A 95 14.22 35.91 10.07
CA ARG A 95 14.98 34.70 9.67
C ARG A 95 14.37 33.45 10.34
N GLY A 96 14.30 32.34 9.62
CA GLY A 96 13.82 31.05 10.14
C GLY A 96 14.80 30.32 11.08
N ASP A 97 14.38 29.13 11.52
CA ASP A 97 15.16 28.20 12.34
C ASP A 97 15.89 27.13 11.48
N PHE A 98 16.26 25.99 12.08
CA PHE A 98 16.94 24.87 11.38
C PHE A 98 15.98 23.97 10.59
N SER A 99 14.66 24.22 10.61
CA SER A 99 13.69 23.43 9.87
C SER A 99 13.72 23.71 8.37
N THR A 100 13.11 22.81 7.59
CA THR A 100 12.89 22.98 6.14
C THR A 100 11.70 23.91 5.91
N TYR A 101 11.86 24.87 5.01
CA TYR A 101 10.85 25.82 4.55
C TYR A 101 10.59 25.62 3.05
N THR A 102 9.35 25.81 2.61
CA THR A 102 8.97 25.74 1.19
C THR A 102 8.51 27.12 0.72
N LEU A 103 9.15 27.66 -0.30
CA LEU A 103 8.69 28.87 -1.01
C LEU A 103 7.81 28.46 -2.19
N ARG A 104 6.63 29.04 -2.32
CA ARG A 104 5.69 28.85 -3.45
C ARG A 104 5.30 30.18 -4.07
N LEU A 105 5.20 30.20 -5.40
CA LEU A 105 4.69 31.33 -6.19
C LEU A 105 3.23 31.06 -6.58
N VAL A 106 2.30 31.85 -6.05
CA VAL A 106 0.86 31.63 -6.15
C VAL A 106 0.09 32.87 -6.60
N GLU A 107 -1.09 32.65 -7.18
CA GLU A 107 -2.12 33.66 -7.37
C GLU A 107 -2.89 33.91 -6.05
N PRO A 108 -3.68 35.00 -5.95
CA PRO A 108 -4.51 35.29 -4.78
C PRO A 108 -5.45 34.15 -4.36
N ASP A 109 -5.91 33.33 -5.31
CA ASP A 109 -6.77 32.17 -5.09
C ASP A 109 -6.02 30.91 -4.61
N GLY A 110 -4.69 30.96 -4.52
CA GLY A 110 -3.83 29.86 -4.10
C GLY A 110 -3.44 28.87 -5.20
N SER A 111 -3.87 29.11 -6.45
CA SER A 111 -3.35 28.38 -7.61
C SER A 111 -1.91 28.81 -7.95
N PRO A 112 -1.11 27.98 -8.65
CA PRO A 112 0.21 28.39 -9.12
C PRO A 112 0.13 29.63 -10.01
N LEU A 113 1.10 30.55 -9.87
CA LEU A 113 1.15 31.81 -10.62
C LEU A 113 1.01 31.58 -12.14
N ALA A 114 0.15 32.35 -12.82
CA ALA A 114 -0.04 32.22 -14.25
C ALA A 114 1.28 32.47 -15.01
N GLY A 115 1.65 31.56 -15.90
CA GLY A 115 2.92 31.60 -16.63
C GLY A 115 4.04 30.78 -15.99
N LEU A 116 3.83 30.17 -14.81
CA LEU A 116 4.72 29.17 -14.23
C LEU A 116 4.19 27.75 -14.42
N ASP A 117 5.11 26.81 -14.57
CA ASP A 117 4.80 25.39 -14.51
C ASP A 117 4.33 25.01 -13.09
N PRO A 118 3.15 24.39 -12.93
CA PRO A 118 2.62 24.02 -11.61
C PRO A 118 3.58 23.18 -10.76
N LEU A 119 4.39 22.32 -11.37
CA LEU A 119 5.35 21.45 -10.68
C LEU A 119 6.65 22.16 -10.33
N LEU A 120 7.03 23.21 -11.05
CA LEU A 120 8.23 24.03 -10.78
C LEU A 120 7.89 25.39 -10.17
N SER A 121 6.72 25.50 -9.52
CA SER A 121 6.26 26.71 -8.83
C SER A 121 6.64 26.77 -7.35
N ALA A 122 7.34 25.73 -6.85
CA ALA A 122 7.73 25.57 -5.46
C ALA A 122 9.19 25.10 -5.30
N VAL A 123 9.86 25.54 -4.23
CA VAL A 123 11.23 25.13 -3.88
C VAL A 123 11.42 25.05 -2.36
N ASP A 124 12.11 24.00 -1.91
CA ASP A 124 12.43 23.79 -0.49
C ASP A 124 13.82 24.35 -0.15
N PHE A 125 13.96 25.00 1.02
CA PHE A 125 15.19 25.62 1.48
C PHE A 125 15.29 25.67 3.02
N SER A 126 16.48 25.97 3.55
CA SER A 126 16.72 26.16 4.99
C SER A 126 17.48 27.47 5.25
N PHE A 127 17.19 28.15 6.36
CA PHE A 127 17.82 29.43 6.72
C PHE A 127 19.20 29.29 7.36
N LYS A 128 19.56 28.11 7.86
CA LYS A 128 20.77 27.86 8.66
C LYS A 128 21.77 27.00 7.89
N VAL A 129 22.29 27.55 6.80
CA VAL A 129 23.25 26.86 5.93
C VAL A 129 24.69 26.94 6.46
N GLU A 130 25.01 27.88 7.37
CA GLU A 130 26.37 28.10 7.89
C GLU A 130 26.45 28.38 9.42
N CYS A 131 25.99 27.48 10.30
CA CYS A 131 26.16 27.65 11.76
C CYS A 131 26.81 26.42 12.44
N PRO A 132 27.99 26.55 13.08
CA PRO A 132 28.46 25.57 14.06
C PRO A 132 27.71 25.74 15.39
N SER A 133 27.30 24.64 16.04
CA SER A 133 26.53 24.67 17.29
C SER A 133 27.41 24.43 18.52
N ASP A 134 27.48 25.41 19.42
CA ASP A 134 28.11 25.29 20.74
C ASP A 134 27.03 25.23 21.83
N PHE A 135 26.67 24.03 22.31
CA PHE A 135 25.81 23.87 23.49
C PHE A 135 26.54 23.06 24.57
N ASP A 136 26.89 23.71 25.68
CA ASP A 136 27.37 23.05 26.91
C ASP A 136 26.67 23.65 28.13
N CYS A 137 25.88 22.84 28.84
CA CYS A 137 25.29 23.17 30.13
C CYS A 137 25.42 21.96 31.07
N ARG A 138 26.27 22.08 32.08
CA ARG A 138 26.58 21.04 33.09
C ARG A 138 25.57 21.05 34.25
N PRO A 139 24.86 19.95 34.55
CA PRO A 139 23.95 19.89 35.69
C PRO A 139 24.71 19.65 37.01
N VAL A 140 24.20 20.23 38.10
CA VAL A 140 24.79 20.15 39.45
C VAL A 140 24.20 18.96 40.23
N CYS A 141 25.07 18.15 40.83
CA CYS A 141 24.69 17.04 41.72
C CYS A 141 24.84 17.42 43.21
N ALA A 142 23.86 17.04 44.02
CA ALA A 142 23.98 16.98 45.49
C ALA A 142 23.91 15.51 45.95
N CYS A 143 24.70 15.15 46.97
CA CYS A 143 24.86 13.77 47.42
C CYS A 143 23.70 13.30 48.32
N PRO A 144 23.12 12.09 48.09
CA PRO A 144 22.15 11.47 48.99
C PRO A 144 22.83 10.80 50.20
N PRO A 145 22.10 10.61 51.31
CA PRO A 145 22.62 10.02 52.56
C PRO A 145 22.90 8.51 52.46
N GLU A 146 23.79 8.01 53.33
CA GLU A 146 24.25 6.61 53.32
C GLU A 146 23.12 5.60 53.67
N PRO A 147 22.90 4.57 52.82
CA PRO A 147 21.93 3.52 53.07
C PRO A 147 22.46 2.44 54.05
N ARG A 148 21.52 1.79 54.75
CA ARG A 148 21.82 0.68 55.68
C ARG A 148 22.11 -0.61 54.91
N THR A 149 22.99 -1.45 55.44
CA THR A 149 23.31 -2.77 54.88
C THR A 149 22.16 -3.75 55.11
N GLU A 150 21.34 -3.93 54.08
CA GLU A 150 20.38 -5.03 53.96
C GLU A 150 21.10 -6.32 53.52
N PRO A 151 20.58 -7.51 53.86
CA PRO A 151 21.14 -8.75 53.34
C PRO A 151 21.07 -8.74 51.81
N ALA A 152 22.15 -9.17 51.16
CA ALA A 152 22.17 -9.35 49.71
C ALA A 152 21.24 -10.51 49.34
N ILE A 153 19.97 -10.20 49.09
CA ILE A 153 19.06 -11.13 48.42
C ILE A 153 19.55 -11.19 46.98
N ASP A 154 20.01 -12.36 46.56
CA ASP A 154 20.34 -12.59 45.17
C ASP A 154 19.03 -12.68 44.37
N TYR A 155 18.61 -11.55 43.81
CA TYR A 155 17.40 -11.45 42.99
C TYR A 155 17.50 -12.22 41.66
N LEU A 156 18.68 -12.78 41.33
CA LEU A 156 18.86 -13.65 40.19
C LEU A 156 18.66 -15.13 40.54
N ALA A 157 18.48 -15.47 41.83
CA ALA A 157 18.14 -16.82 42.25
C ALA A 157 16.80 -17.23 41.64
N LYS A 158 16.85 -18.18 40.70
CA LYS A 158 15.69 -18.63 39.92
C LYS A 158 15.61 -20.14 39.77
N ASP A 159 16.63 -20.86 40.23
CA ASP A 159 16.72 -22.32 40.17
C ASP A 159 16.75 -22.93 41.57
N TYR A 160 16.53 -24.24 41.65
CA TYR A 160 16.52 -24.98 42.91
C TYR A 160 17.77 -24.75 43.77
N GLU A 161 18.96 -24.82 43.18
CA GLU A 161 20.23 -24.71 43.93
C GLU A 161 20.42 -23.31 44.52
N SER A 162 20.12 -22.27 43.74
CA SER A 162 20.19 -20.88 44.17
C SER A 162 19.14 -20.56 45.25
N PHE A 163 17.90 -21.04 45.11
CA PHE A 163 16.87 -20.88 46.16
C PHE A 163 17.24 -21.60 47.45
N ARG A 164 17.69 -22.85 47.37
CA ARG A 164 18.14 -23.62 48.53
C ARG A 164 19.27 -22.91 49.26
N ARG A 165 20.27 -22.42 48.51
CA ARG A 165 21.40 -21.66 49.07
C ARG A 165 20.93 -20.38 49.74
N LEU A 166 20.08 -19.59 49.07
CA LEU A 166 19.54 -18.34 49.60
C LEU A 166 18.79 -18.55 50.92
N MET A 167 17.96 -19.60 51.00
CA MET A 167 17.21 -19.93 52.20
C MET A 167 18.11 -20.38 53.35
N LEU A 168 19.12 -21.22 53.08
CA LEU A 168 20.09 -21.66 54.09
C LEU A 168 20.97 -20.51 54.59
N ASP A 169 21.44 -19.64 53.69
CA ASP A 169 22.24 -18.46 54.04
C ASP A 169 21.40 -17.47 54.88
N ARG A 170 20.11 -17.33 54.57
CA ARG A 170 19.19 -16.54 55.39
C ARG A 170 18.94 -17.16 56.76
N LEU A 171 18.77 -18.48 56.83
CA LEU A 171 18.56 -19.21 58.09
C LEU A 171 19.75 -19.02 59.03
N ALA A 172 20.98 -19.06 58.51
CA ALA A 172 22.20 -18.84 59.28
C ALA A 172 22.27 -17.46 59.94
N LEU A 173 21.60 -16.44 59.38
CA LEU A 173 21.55 -15.09 59.94
C LEU A 173 20.40 -14.88 60.92
N VAL A 174 19.24 -15.50 60.67
CA VAL A 174 18.02 -15.30 61.48
C VAL A 174 17.97 -16.24 62.69
N ALA A 175 18.51 -17.44 62.54
CA ALA A 175 18.52 -18.47 63.56
C ALA A 175 19.90 -19.16 63.61
N PRO A 176 20.95 -18.46 64.09
CA PRO A 176 22.34 -18.97 64.09
C PRO A 176 22.54 -20.23 64.95
N GLU A 177 21.58 -20.56 65.81
CA GLU A 177 21.53 -21.78 66.63
C GLU A 177 21.11 -23.04 65.85
N LEU A 178 20.55 -22.89 64.65
CA LEU A 178 20.36 -23.98 63.69
C LEU A 178 21.63 -24.17 62.84
N SER A 179 22.56 -24.98 63.33
CA SER A 179 23.84 -25.26 62.65
C SER A 179 23.87 -26.56 61.84
N GLU A 180 22.81 -27.38 61.91
CA GLU A 180 22.77 -28.69 61.27
C GLU A 180 22.74 -28.56 59.73
N ARG A 181 23.56 -29.36 59.05
CA ARG A 181 23.72 -29.34 57.58
C ARG A 181 23.58 -30.72 56.95
N ASN A 182 23.25 -31.74 57.75
CA ASN A 182 23.03 -33.08 57.26
C ASN A 182 21.84 -33.10 56.26
N PRO A 183 22.00 -33.67 55.06
CA PRO A 183 20.88 -33.86 54.12
C PRO A 183 19.71 -34.65 54.69
N ALA A 184 19.93 -35.50 55.69
CA ALA A 184 18.89 -36.26 56.37
C ALA A 184 18.17 -35.47 57.50
N ASP A 185 18.57 -34.23 57.77
CA ASP A 185 17.92 -33.38 58.75
C ASP A 185 16.56 -32.88 58.24
N LEU A 186 15.57 -32.81 59.13
CA LEU A 186 14.22 -32.38 58.78
C LEU A 186 14.18 -30.90 58.36
N GLY A 187 15.00 -30.04 58.96
CA GLY A 187 15.10 -28.63 58.60
C GLY A 187 15.66 -28.45 57.19
N VAL A 188 16.69 -29.23 56.84
CA VAL A 188 17.26 -29.24 55.48
C VAL A 188 16.22 -29.75 54.47
N ALA A 189 15.53 -30.85 54.77
CA ALA A 189 14.49 -31.40 53.88
C ALA A 189 13.33 -30.42 53.62
N LEU A 190 12.91 -29.65 54.65
CA LEU A 190 11.89 -28.61 54.48
C LEU A 190 12.37 -27.48 53.58
N VAL A 191 13.62 -27.04 53.73
CA VAL A 191 14.22 -26.02 52.85
C VAL A 191 14.28 -26.52 51.40
N GLU A 192 14.65 -27.78 51.19
CA GLU A 192 14.68 -28.40 49.87
C GLU A 192 13.28 -28.49 49.22
N LEU A 193 12.25 -28.85 50.00
CA LEU A 193 10.87 -28.87 49.50
C LEU A 193 10.40 -27.47 49.07
N VAL A 194 10.70 -26.45 49.86
CA VAL A 194 10.35 -25.07 49.53
C VAL A 194 11.14 -24.57 48.31
N ALA A 195 12.43 -24.91 48.21
CA ALA A 195 13.25 -24.59 47.05
C ALA A 195 12.73 -25.25 45.76
N TYR A 196 12.28 -26.51 45.83
CA TYR A 196 11.66 -27.20 44.70
C TYR A 196 10.36 -26.50 44.25
N ALA A 197 9.49 -26.15 45.19
CA ALA A 197 8.27 -25.41 44.86
C ALA A 197 8.57 -24.02 44.28
N ALA A 198 9.60 -23.34 44.79
CA ALA A 198 10.04 -22.04 44.29
C ALA A 198 10.57 -22.12 42.85
N ASP A 199 11.35 -23.15 42.52
CA ASP A 199 11.85 -23.40 41.16
C ASP A 199 10.70 -23.60 40.16
N TYR A 200 9.73 -24.46 40.50
CA TYR A 200 8.56 -24.68 39.67
C TYR A 200 7.75 -23.40 39.43
N LEU A 201 7.52 -22.61 40.48
CA LEU A 201 6.82 -21.34 40.37
C LEU A 201 7.60 -20.28 39.58
N SER A 202 8.93 -20.27 39.72
CA SER A 202 9.84 -19.41 38.95
C SER A 202 9.74 -19.70 37.45
N TYR A 203 9.73 -20.98 37.07
CA TYR A 203 9.50 -21.39 35.68
C TYR A 203 8.13 -20.93 35.14
N GLU A 204 7.05 -21.13 35.90
CA GLU A 204 5.71 -20.69 35.49
C GLU A 204 5.62 -19.17 35.32
N GLN A 205 6.27 -18.40 36.20
CA GLN A 205 6.34 -16.94 36.07
C GLN A 205 7.04 -16.52 34.77
N ASP A 206 8.15 -17.18 34.42
CA ASP A 206 8.88 -16.89 33.19
C ASP A 206 8.07 -17.28 31.94
N ALA A 207 7.36 -18.41 31.99
CA ALA A 207 6.47 -18.84 30.92
C ALA A 207 5.30 -17.85 30.70
N VAL A 208 4.67 -17.38 31.78
CA VAL A 208 3.60 -16.37 31.72
C VAL A 208 4.14 -15.02 31.25
N SER A 209 5.29 -14.60 31.74
CA SER A 209 5.96 -13.35 31.34
C SER A 209 6.32 -13.35 29.86
N THR A 210 6.77 -14.50 29.33
CA THR A 210 7.03 -14.70 27.90
C THR A 210 5.77 -14.44 27.06
N GLU A 211 4.61 -14.93 27.52
CA GLU A 211 3.32 -14.72 26.83
C GLU A 211 2.75 -13.31 27.03
N ALA A 212 3.27 -12.51 27.96
CA ALA A 212 2.77 -11.19 28.30
C ALA A 212 3.16 -10.11 27.27
N TYR A 213 4.11 -10.37 26.37
CA TYR A 213 4.57 -9.41 25.37
C TYR A 213 4.46 -9.98 23.96
N LEU A 214 4.01 -9.15 23.01
CA LEU A 214 3.77 -9.59 21.62
C LEU A 214 5.04 -10.17 20.95
N GLY A 215 6.21 -9.58 21.22
CA GLY A 215 7.48 -10.03 20.63
C GLY A 215 8.06 -11.31 21.25
N ALA A 216 7.57 -11.73 22.42
CA ALA A 216 8.05 -12.92 23.12
C ALA A 216 7.01 -14.06 23.16
N ALA A 217 5.72 -13.74 22.98
CA ALA A 217 4.63 -14.70 23.07
C ALA A 217 4.78 -15.83 22.04
N ARG A 218 4.61 -17.07 22.50
CA ARG A 218 4.74 -18.28 21.64
C ARG A 218 3.38 -18.86 21.29
N ARG A 219 2.35 -18.63 22.11
CA ARG A 219 1.00 -19.15 21.84
C ARG A 219 0.22 -18.17 20.97
N ARG A 220 -0.35 -18.68 19.89
CA ARG A 220 -1.22 -17.92 18.99
C ARG A 220 -2.40 -17.25 19.69
N VAL A 221 -2.95 -17.89 20.72
CA VAL A 221 -4.05 -17.33 21.53
C VAL A 221 -3.62 -16.08 22.30
N SER A 222 -2.39 -16.06 22.84
CA SER A 222 -1.83 -14.88 23.51
C SER A 222 -1.63 -13.74 22.50
N ILE A 223 -0.98 -14.03 21.37
CA ILE A 223 -0.78 -13.05 20.27
C ILE A 223 -2.12 -12.46 19.82
N ARG A 224 -3.15 -13.29 19.63
CA ARG A 224 -4.49 -12.83 19.26
C ARG A 224 -5.10 -11.89 20.30
N ARG A 225 -4.98 -12.21 21.59
CA ARG A 225 -5.49 -11.34 22.67
C ARG A 225 -4.78 -9.98 22.69
N HIS A 226 -3.47 -9.98 22.49
CA HIS A 226 -2.67 -8.74 22.40
C HIS A 226 -3.06 -7.91 21.18
N ALA A 227 -3.24 -8.56 20.04
CA ALA A 227 -3.70 -7.92 18.82
C ALA A 227 -5.09 -7.30 18.97
N THR A 228 -6.01 -7.94 19.71
CA THR A 228 -7.33 -7.38 20.03
C THR A 228 -7.25 -6.07 20.81
N LEU A 229 -6.24 -5.88 21.68
CA LEU A 229 -6.04 -4.59 22.38
C LEU A 229 -5.64 -3.44 21.45
N LEU A 230 -5.12 -3.75 20.26
CA LEU A 230 -4.76 -2.80 19.21
C LEU A 230 -5.84 -2.71 18.13
N ASP A 231 -7.02 -3.26 18.38
CA ASP A 231 -8.11 -3.40 17.39
C ASP A 231 -7.66 -4.10 16.08
N TYR A 232 -6.67 -5.00 16.19
CA TYR A 232 -6.17 -5.79 15.06
C TYR A 232 -6.79 -7.19 15.05
N PRO A 233 -7.73 -7.49 14.13
CA PRO A 233 -8.34 -8.81 14.03
C PRO A 233 -7.37 -9.80 13.35
N MET A 234 -6.69 -10.64 14.14
CA MET A 234 -5.82 -11.69 13.61
C MET A 234 -6.64 -12.79 12.90
N HIS A 235 -6.55 -12.87 11.57
CA HIS A 235 -7.23 -13.87 10.75
C HIS A 235 -6.75 -15.31 11.00
N ASP A 236 -7.62 -16.29 10.75
CA ASP A 236 -7.32 -17.74 10.85
C ASP A 236 -6.63 -18.32 9.60
N GLY A 237 -6.24 -17.45 8.68
CA GLY A 237 -5.78 -17.83 7.35
C GLY A 237 -6.90 -17.60 6.34
N GLY A 238 -6.52 -17.31 5.10
CA GLY A 238 -7.47 -17.24 3.98
C GLY A 238 -7.41 -18.54 3.19
N ASN A 239 -8.55 -18.97 2.66
CA ASN A 239 -8.54 -19.96 1.59
C ASN A 239 -7.96 -19.33 0.31
N ALA A 240 -7.37 -20.16 -0.55
CA ALA A 240 -6.90 -19.70 -1.85
C ALA A 240 -8.09 -19.18 -2.66
N ARG A 241 -7.88 -18.10 -3.40
CA ARG A 241 -8.90 -17.50 -4.27
C ARG A 241 -8.36 -17.38 -5.67
N VAL A 242 -9.23 -17.64 -6.64
CA VAL A 242 -8.89 -17.63 -8.06
C VAL A 242 -9.98 -16.90 -8.84
N PHE A 243 -9.57 -16.20 -9.90
CA PHE A 243 -10.50 -15.72 -10.92
C PHE A 243 -10.63 -16.79 -11.99
N VAL A 244 -11.86 -17.15 -12.33
CA VAL A 244 -12.16 -18.17 -13.34
C VAL A 244 -12.93 -17.51 -14.48
N HIS A 245 -12.37 -17.57 -15.67
CA HIS A 245 -13.06 -17.22 -16.90
C HIS A 245 -13.93 -18.40 -17.37
N LEU A 246 -15.22 -18.16 -17.57
CA LEU A 246 -16.17 -19.18 -18.02
C LEU A 246 -16.59 -18.89 -19.46
N ARG A 247 -16.19 -19.76 -20.39
CA ARG A 247 -16.59 -19.66 -21.79
C ARG A 247 -18.01 -20.19 -21.99
N ALA A 248 -18.89 -19.38 -22.56
CA ALA A 248 -20.24 -19.83 -22.92
C ALA A 248 -20.23 -20.70 -24.19
N LYS A 249 -21.17 -21.63 -24.28
CA LYS A 249 -21.43 -22.41 -25.50
C LYS A 249 -22.93 -22.39 -25.79
N GLY A 250 -23.34 -21.53 -26.71
CA GLY A 250 -24.75 -21.30 -27.07
C GLY A 250 -25.09 -19.81 -27.10
N GLU A 251 -26.26 -19.48 -27.62
CA GLU A 251 -26.72 -18.09 -27.81
C GLU A 251 -27.45 -17.52 -26.59
N SER A 252 -27.88 -18.37 -25.64
CA SER A 252 -28.62 -17.94 -24.47
C SER A 252 -27.71 -17.67 -23.28
N ALA A 253 -27.92 -16.55 -22.60
CA ALA A 253 -27.26 -16.25 -21.34
C ALA A 253 -27.59 -17.29 -20.26
N VAL A 254 -26.58 -17.70 -19.47
CA VAL A 254 -26.72 -18.68 -18.39
C VAL A 254 -26.27 -18.08 -17.07
N THR A 255 -27.16 -18.08 -16.07
CA THR A 255 -26.81 -17.63 -14.72
C THR A 255 -26.23 -18.78 -13.91
N LEU A 256 -24.99 -18.60 -13.44
CA LEU A 256 -24.32 -19.50 -12.53
C LEU A 256 -24.49 -18.99 -11.10
N PRO A 257 -25.18 -19.72 -10.21
CA PRO A 257 -25.35 -19.28 -8.82
C PRO A 257 -24.02 -19.31 -8.06
N ALA A 258 -24.00 -18.60 -6.92
CA ALA A 258 -22.94 -18.76 -5.93
C ALA A 258 -22.90 -20.22 -5.41
N LYS A 259 -21.74 -20.64 -4.90
CA LYS A 259 -21.43 -21.99 -4.40
C LYS A 259 -21.54 -23.08 -5.46
N ARG A 260 -21.39 -22.71 -6.74
CA ARG A 260 -21.22 -23.69 -7.80
C ARG A 260 -19.80 -24.24 -7.73
N ARG A 261 -19.69 -25.56 -7.82
CA ARG A 261 -18.42 -26.27 -7.68
C ARG A 261 -17.66 -26.30 -9.00
N LEU A 262 -16.39 -25.94 -8.94
CA LEU A 262 -15.41 -26.00 -10.00
C LEU A 262 -14.32 -26.99 -9.58
N LEU A 263 -13.89 -27.84 -10.51
CA LEU A 263 -12.85 -28.82 -10.29
C LEU A 263 -11.63 -28.44 -11.12
N THR A 264 -10.43 -28.75 -10.63
CA THR A 264 -9.24 -28.76 -11.48
C THR A 264 -9.41 -29.72 -12.65
N GLU A 265 -8.68 -29.47 -13.73
CA GLU A 265 -8.76 -30.27 -14.95
C GLU A 265 -8.52 -31.76 -14.67
N LEU A 266 -9.43 -32.60 -15.16
CA LEU A 266 -9.36 -34.06 -15.08
C LEU A 266 -9.28 -34.61 -16.50
N ALA A 267 -8.19 -35.32 -16.81
CA ALA A 267 -7.92 -35.81 -18.15
C ALA A 267 -9.03 -36.76 -18.63
N GLY A 268 -9.55 -36.51 -19.84
CA GLY A 268 -10.55 -37.37 -20.48
C GLY A 268 -12.00 -37.15 -20.01
N ARG A 269 -12.26 -36.11 -19.21
CA ARG A 269 -13.61 -35.72 -18.80
C ARG A 269 -14.09 -34.46 -19.51
N ASP A 270 -15.40 -34.36 -19.70
CA ASP A 270 -16.02 -33.14 -20.21
C ASP A 270 -15.91 -31.99 -19.19
N PRO A 271 -15.78 -30.73 -19.66
CA PRO A 271 -15.64 -29.56 -18.77
C PRO A 271 -16.91 -29.27 -17.94
N VAL A 272 -18.08 -29.77 -18.39
CA VAL A 272 -19.34 -29.65 -17.68
C VAL A 272 -19.80 -31.04 -17.27
N LEU A 273 -19.79 -31.28 -15.96
CA LEU A 273 -20.18 -32.57 -15.38
C LEU A 273 -21.62 -32.53 -14.86
N ASP A 274 -22.38 -33.59 -15.13
CA ASP A 274 -23.64 -33.84 -14.44
C ASP A 274 -23.41 -34.35 -13.00
N SER A 275 -24.47 -34.60 -12.24
CA SER A 275 -24.36 -35.04 -10.85
C SER A 275 -23.68 -36.41 -10.68
N VAL A 276 -23.81 -37.31 -11.67
CA VAL A 276 -23.25 -38.66 -11.62
C VAL A 276 -21.77 -38.60 -11.93
N ALA A 277 -21.41 -37.98 -13.06
CA ALA A 277 -20.04 -37.76 -13.48
C ALA A 277 -19.24 -36.94 -12.45
N TYR A 278 -19.89 -35.99 -11.77
CA TYR A 278 -19.30 -35.24 -10.67
C TYR A 278 -18.95 -36.13 -9.47
N ALA A 279 -19.82 -37.08 -9.09
CA ALA A 279 -19.52 -38.00 -8.00
C ALA A 279 -18.32 -38.88 -8.33
N ASP A 280 -18.28 -39.43 -9.55
CA ASP A 280 -17.15 -40.24 -10.03
C ASP A 280 -15.86 -39.42 -10.14
N ALA A 281 -15.95 -38.14 -10.48
CA ALA A 281 -14.79 -37.24 -10.57
C ALA A 281 -14.14 -36.99 -9.20
N LEU A 282 -14.90 -37.05 -8.10
CA LEU A 282 -14.35 -36.86 -6.76
C LEU A 282 -13.44 -38.00 -6.31
N ASP A 283 -13.59 -39.21 -6.86
CA ASP A 283 -12.72 -40.35 -6.54
C ASP A 283 -11.29 -40.14 -7.05
N GLU A 284 -11.11 -39.30 -8.08
CA GLU A 284 -9.82 -38.88 -8.61
C GLU A 284 -9.14 -37.79 -7.77
N ARG A 285 -9.81 -37.31 -6.71
CA ARG A 285 -9.33 -36.28 -5.76
C ARG A 285 -8.86 -34.97 -6.42
N PRO A 286 -9.67 -34.34 -7.29
CA PRO A 286 -9.40 -33.00 -7.79
C PRO A 286 -9.42 -31.97 -6.65
N GLU A 287 -8.72 -30.85 -6.84
CA GLU A 287 -8.93 -29.68 -6.00
C GLU A 287 -10.30 -29.06 -6.35
N VAL A 288 -11.06 -28.69 -5.32
CA VAL A 288 -12.42 -28.16 -5.46
C VAL A 288 -12.43 -26.69 -5.10
N PHE A 289 -13.08 -25.90 -5.93
CA PHE A 289 -13.37 -24.50 -5.70
C PHE A 289 -14.88 -24.26 -5.74
N GLU A 290 -15.36 -23.25 -5.02
CA GLU A 290 -16.76 -22.81 -5.07
C GLU A 290 -16.86 -21.36 -5.55
N THR A 291 -17.83 -21.06 -6.42
CA THR A 291 -18.07 -19.68 -6.86
C THR A 291 -18.52 -18.82 -5.68
N MET A 292 -17.94 -17.63 -5.52
CA MET A 292 -18.25 -16.75 -4.39
C MET A 292 -19.52 -15.92 -4.60
N HIS A 293 -19.86 -15.64 -5.86
CA HIS A 293 -21.02 -14.84 -6.24
C HIS A 293 -21.72 -15.44 -7.45
N GLU A 294 -22.95 -14.97 -7.68
CA GLU A 294 -23.67 -15.25 -8.92
C GLU A 294 -23.01 -14.50 -10.09
N VAL A 295 -23.00 -15.12 -11.27
CA VAL A 295 -22.54 -14.49 -12.52
C VAL A 295 -23.44 -14.92 -13.66
N THR A 296 -23.78 -13.99 -14.56
CA THR A 296 -24.50 -14.32 -15.80
C THR A 296 -23.52 -14.37 -16.96
N ILE A 297 -23.35 -15.56 -17.51
CA ILE A 297 -22.39 -15.88 -18.57
C ILE A 297 -23.07 -15.62 -19.92
N ARG A 298 -22.38 -14.91 -20.81
CA ARG A 298 -22.84 -14.52 -22.17
C ARG A 298 -21.79 -14.83 -23.21
N ALA A 299 -22.16 -15.46 -24.33
CA ALA A 299 -21.21 -15.78 -25.39
C ALA A 299 -20.56 -14.52 -25.99
N GLU A 300 -21.31 -13.43 -26.01
CA GLU A 300 -20.87 -12.14 -26.52
C GLU A 300 -19.78 -11.50 -25.62
N HIS A 301 -19.68 -11.95 -24.36
CA HIS A 301 -18.68 -11.47 -23.40
C HIS A 301 -17.43 -12.36 -23.32
N ASP A 302 -17.34 -13.45 -24.08
CA ASP A 302 -16.18 -14.36 -24.05
C ASP A 302 -14.88 -13.68 -24.55
N GLN A 303 -15.02 -12.72 -25.47
CA GLN A 303 -13.94 -11.92 -26.00
C GLN A 303 -14.44 -10.55 -26.46
N LEU A 304 -13.99 -9.51 -25.78
CA LEU A 304 -14.29 -8.11 -26.01
C LEU A 304 -13.03 -7.43 -26.57
N ALA A 305 -13.11 -6.87 -27.77
CA ALA A 305 -11.97 -6.22 -28.39
C ALA A 305 -11.77 -4.81 -27.78
N LEU A 306 -10.52 -4.46 -27.46
CA LEU A 306 -10.17 -3.11 -27.01
C LEU A 306 -10.07 -2.18 -28.22
N TYR A 307 -10.62 -0.98 -28.11
CA TYR A 307 -10.66 0.01 -29.17
C TYR A 307 -9.76 1.20 -28.86
N ALA A 308 -8.83 1.50 -29.76
CA ALA A 308 -7.85 2.59 -29.64
C ALA A 308 -8.24 3.86 -30.43
N TRP A 309 -9.54 4.10 -30.68
CA TRP A 309 -10.01 5.31 -31.40
C TRP A 309 -9.38 5.48 -32.80
N GLY A 310 -9.10 4.37 -33.47
CA GLY A 310 -8.49 4.33 -34.81
C GLY A 310 -6.97 4.53 -34.83
N GLU A 311 -6.32 4.72 -33.68
CA GLU A 311 -4.88 4.80 -33.57
C GLU A 311 -4.21 3.42 -33.62
N ARG A 312 -2.92 3.40 -33.98
CA ARG A 312 -2.10 2.19 -34.16
C ARG A 312 -0.89 2.21 -33.25
N GLU A 313 -0.38 1.03 -32.89
CA GLU A 313 0.77 0.85 -31.99
C GLU A 313 0.51 1.46 -30.60
N CYS A 314 -0.72 1.30 -30.08
CA CYS A 314 -1.13 1.86 -28.79
C CYS A 314 -1.04 0.83 -27.65
N CYS A 315 -0.67 1.29 -26.46
CA CYS A 315 -0.69 0.48 -25.25
C CYS A 315 -1.39 1.25 -24.11
N LEU A 316 -2.15 0.54 -23.28
CA LEU A 316 -2.61 1.03 -21.99
C LEU A 316 -1.41 1.06 -21.04
N PRO A 317 -1.08 2.17 -20.36
CA PRO A 317 0.07 2.19 -19.48
C PRO A 317 -0.19 1.49 -18.14
N GLU A 318 0.89 1.24 -17.42
CA GLU A 318 0.83 0.98 -15.98
C GLU A 318 0.11 2.13 -15.26
N GLY A 319 -0.75 1.79 -14.30
CA GLY A 319 -1.58 2.72 -13.55
C GLY A 319 -2.89 3.12 -14.25
N ALA A 320 -3.17 2.65 -15.47
CA ALA A 320 -4.42 2.97 -16.14
C ALA A 320 -5.64 2.45 -15.35
N THR A 321 -6.70 3.26 -15.32
CA THR A 321 -7.98 2.93 -14.66
C THR A 321 -9.17 2.98 -15.62
N ARG A 322 -8.91 3.12 -16.93
CA ARG A 322 -9.92 3.28 -17.97
C ARG A 322 -9.44 2.66 -19.28
N ALA A 323 -10.39 2.15 -20.07
CA ALA A 323 -10.17 1.71 -21.43
C ALA A 323 -11.47 1.84 -22.25
N THR A 324 -11.37 1.62 -23.56
CA THR A 324 -12.50 1.61 -24.47
C THR A 324 -12.58 0.26 -25.17
N LEU A 325 -13.79 -0.28 -25.30
CA LEU A 325 -14.11 -1.52 -26.00
C LEU A 325 -14.78 -1.19 -27.35
N ALA A 326 -14.52 -2.01 -28.35
CA ALA A 326 -15.25 -1.96 -29.62
C ALA A 326 -16.64 -2.56 -29.42
N GLY A 327 -17.68 -1.90 -29.93
CA GLY A 327 -19.08 -2.30 -29.78
C GLY A 327 -19.79 -1.65 -28.59
N HIS A 328 -21.12 -1.85 -28.54
CA HIS A 328 -21.96 -1.46 -27.39
C HIS A 328 -22.23 -2.68 -26.52
N TRP A 329 -21.87 -2.60 -25.25
CA TRP A 329 -22.02 -3.67 -24.27
C TRP A 329 -22.93 -3.23 -23.10
N PRO A 330 -24.25 -3.07 -23.32
CA PRO A 330 -25.18 -2.58 -22.30
C PRO A 330 -25.35 -3.54 -21.12
N GLU A 331 -25.02 -4.81 -21.28
CA GLU A 331 -25.12 -5.84 -20.25
C GLU A 331 -23.96 -5.82 -19.26
N LEU A 332 -22.89 -5.05 -19.52
CA LEU A 332 -21.82 -4.82 -18.55
C LEU A 332 -22.29 -3.78 -17.53
N GLY A 333 -22.09 -4.08 -16.25
CA GLY A 333 -22.50 -3.24 -15.14
C GLY A 333 -21.38 -2.87 -14.18
N GLU A 334 -21.66 -1.93 -13.29
CA GLU A 334 -20.81 -1.65 -12.14
C GLU A 334 -20.62 -2.92 -11.29
N GLY A 335 -19.39 -3.24 -10.92
CA GLY A 335 -19.02 -4.41 -10.14
C GLY A 335 -18.64 -5.65 -10.97
N ASP A 336 -18.88 -5.65 -12.28
CA ASP A 336 -18.45 -6.74 -13.15
C ASP A 336 -16.92 -6.85 -13.22
N LEU A 337 -16.44 -8.08 -13.37
CA LEU A 337 -15.02 -8.39 -13.50
C LEU A 337 -14.66 -8.60 -14.97
N LEU A 338 -13.60 -7.91 -15.42
CA LEU A 338 -13.02 -8.09 -16.74
C LEU A 338 -11.57 -8.57 -16.60
N LEU A 339 -11.20 -9.60 -17.36
CA LEU A 339 -9.83 -10.05 -17.48
C LEU A 339 -9.20 -9.42 -18.73
N LEU A 340 -8.15 -8.64 -18.57
CA LEU A 340 -7.28 -8.20 -19.66
C LEU A 340 -6.16 -9.23 -19.83
N GLU A 341 -6.00 -9.76 -21.04
CA GLU A 341 -4.90 -10.67 -21.36
C GLU A 341 -4.29 -10.40 -22.73
N GLU A 342 -2.97 -10.53 -22.83
CA GLU A 342 -2.28 -10.58 -24.13
C GLU A 342 -2.47 -11.96 -24.75
N VAL A 343 -3.12 -12.02 -25.91
CA VAL A 343 -3.38 -13.27 -26.66
C VAL A 343 -2.43 -13.46 -27.84
N ILE A 344 -1.69 -12.41 -28.20
CA ILE A 344 -0.67 -12.43 -29.25
C ILE A 344 0.61 -11.80 -28.70
N GLY A 345 1.77 -12.37 -29.03
CA GLY A 345 3.05 -11.77 -28.68
C GLY A 345 3.25 -10.43 -29.40
N PRO A 346 3.40 -9.28 -28.71
CA PRO A 346 3.47 -7.96 -29.36
C PRO A 346 4.67 -7.78 -30.31
N ARG A 347 5.74 -8.56 -30.10
CA ARG A 347 6.97 -8.48 -30.92
C ARG A 347 6.96 -9.42 -32.12
N THR A 348 6.34 -10.58 -31.99
CA THR A 348 6.38 -11.65 -33.00
C THR A 348 5.10 -11.66 -33.84
N GLY A 349 3.96 -11.28 -33.25
CA GLY A 349 2.66 -11.30 -33.91
C GLY A 349 2.00 -12.67 -33.93
N GLU A 350 2.57 -13.65 -33.23
CA GLU A 350 2.09 -15.03 -33.15
C GLU A 350 1.37 -15.28 -31.82
N GLU A 351 0.32 -16.12 -31.84
CA GLU A 351 -0.45 -16.48 -30.63
C GLU A 351 0.35 -17.38 -29.68
N GLU A 352 1.25 -18.22 -30.20
CA GLU A 352 2.07 -19.15 -29.41
C GLU A 352 3.07 -18.44 -28.50
N ASP A 353 3.41 -17.18 -28.83
CA ASP A 353 4.35 -16.34 -28.08
C ASP A 353 3.65 -15.41 -27.07
N ALA A 354 2.35 -15.54 -26.89
CA ALA A 354 1.61 -14.79 -25.88
C ALA A 354 2.09 -15.16 -24.46
N ASP A 355 2.40 -14.17 -23.63
CA ASP A 355 2.88 -14.39 -22.27
C ASP A 355 1.69 -14.71 -21.33
N PRO A 356 1.60 -15.95 -20.80
CA PRO A 356 0.48 -16.35 -19.94
C PRO A 356 0.46 -15.62 -18.58
N LEU A 357 1.57 -14.96 -18.19
CA LEU A 357 1.65 -14.15 -16.98
C LEU A 357 1.14 -12.72 -17.19
N ARG A 358 0.92 -12.29 -18.44
CA ARG A 358 0.35 -10.98 -18.76
C ARG A 358 -1.17 -11.02 -18.75
N ARG A 359 -1.70 -11.22 -17.54
CA ARG A 359 -3.12 -11.30 -17.23
C ARG A 359 -3.43 -10.41 -16.04
N HIS A 360 -4.42 -9.54 -16.16
CA HIS A 360 -4.81 -8.63 -15.09
C HIS A 360 -6.33 -8.53 -15.03
N VAL A 361 -6.91 -8.76 -13.86
CA VAL A 361 -8.36 -8.67 -13.65
C VAL A 361 -8.68 -7.31 -13.05
N VAL A 362 -9.68 -6.64 -13.61
CA VAL A 362 -10.17 -5.34 -13.15
C VAL A 362 -11.65 -5.44 -12.79
N ARG A 363 -12.07 -4.72 -11.75
CA ARG A 363 -13.49 -4.56 -11.42
C ARG A 363 -14.01 -3.21 -11.89
N LEU A 364 -15.10 -3.23 -12.65
CA LEU A 364 -15.75 -2.01 -13.10
C LEU A 364 -16.27 -1.20 -11.91
N SER A 365 -15.86 0.06 -11.82
CA SER A 365 -16.18 0.96 -10.70
C SER A 365 -17.35 1.91 -11.00
N GLU A 366 -17.71 2.04 -12.27
CA GLU A 366 -18.86 2.83 -12.73
C GLU A 366 -19.54 2.10 -13.89
N GLN A 367 -20.82 2.42 -14.12
CA GLN A 367 -21.57 1.89 -15.26
C GLN A 367 -20.88 2.29 -16.59
N PRO A 368 -20.58 1.33 -17.49
CA PRO A 368 -20.00 1.62 -18.79
C PRO A 368 -20.80 2.63 -19.60
N ARG A 369 -20.09 3.52 -20.30
CA ARG A 369 -20.71 4.56 -21.14
C ARG A 369 -20.70 4.12 -22.60
N LEU A 370 -21.89 4.05 -23.18
CA LEU A 370 -22.06 3.75 -24.60
C LEU A 370 -21.88 5.03 -25.41
N LEU A 371 -20.87 5.05 -26.27
CA LEU A 371 -20.43 6.17 -27.08
C LEU A 371 -20.36 5.75 -28.57
N GLU A 372 -20.18 6.71 -29.45
CA GLU A 372 -19.93 6.47 -30.88
C GLU A 372 -18.69 7.25 -31.30
N ASP A 373 -17.86 6.66 -32.16
CA ASP A 373 -16.73 7.35 -32.77
C ASP A 373 -17.24 8.27 -33.90
N PRO A 374 -17.04 9.60 -33.82
CA PRO A 374 -17.56 10.52 -34.83
C PRO A 374 -16.78 10.47 -36.16
N LEU A 375 -15.60 9.86 -36.19
CA LEU A 375 -14.67 9.86 -37.31
C LEU A 375 -14.73 8.56 -38.10
N PHE A 376 -14.71 7.42 -37.41
CA PHE A 376 -14.68 6.09 -38.04
C PHE A 376 -16.08 5.48 -38.19
N ALA A 377 -16.31 4.81 -39.32
CA ALA A 377 -17.54 4.04 -39.55
C ALA A 377 -17.43 2.66 -38.91
N ASP A 378 -18.59 2.04 -38.64
CA ASP A 378 -18.64 0.68 -38.13
C ASP A 378 -18.13 -0.32 -39.20
N PRO A 379 -17.19 -1.23 -38.88
CA PRO A 379 -16.67 -2.22 -39.82
C PRO A 379 -17.73 -3.13 -40.43
N GLU A 380 -18.85 -3.34 -39.74
CA GLU A 380 -19.95 -4.18 -40.22
C GLU A 380 -20.98 -3.40 -41.05
N ASP A 381 -21.07 -2.08 -40.84
CA ASP A 381 -22.00 -1.18 -41.53
C ASP A 381 -21.37 0.22 -41.73
N ASP A 382 -20.81 0.44 -42.92
CA ASP A 382 -20.20 1.71 -43.34
C ASP A 382 -21.15 2.93 -43.27
N THR A 383 -22.46 2.72 -43.08
CA THR A 383 -23.44 3.79 -42.90
C THR A 383 -23.59 4.27 -41.46
N GLN A 384 -23.08 3.49 -40.49
CA GLN A 384 -23.15 3.79 -39.07
C GLN A 384 -21.78 4.21 -38.53
N ARG A 385 -21.78 4.92 -37.40
CA ARG A 385 -20.56 5.26 -36.66
C ARG A 385 -20.11 4.07 -35.82
N GLN A 386 -18.80 3.90 -35.67
CA GLN A 386 -18.24 2.84 -34.84
C GLN A 386 -18.77 2.97 -33.42
N ARG A 387 -19.43 1.92 -32.94
CA ARG A 387 -19.93 1.85 -31.57
C ARG A 387 -18.78 1.58 -30.61
N VAL A 388 -18.74 2.29 -29.48
CA VAL A 388 -17.67 2.19 -28.47
C VAL A 388 -18.28 2.13 -27.09
N THR A 389 -17.69 1.33 -26.21
CA THR A 389 -18.05 1.30 -24.78
C THR A 389 -16.86 1.76 -23.95
N GLU A 390 -16.99 2.89 -23.25
CA GLU A 390 -15.99 3.35 -22.28
C GLU A 390 -16.19 2.61 -20.94
N ILE A 391 -15.13 1.97 -20.47
CA ILE A 391 -15.08 1.26 -19.19
C ILE A 391 -14.08 1.93 -18.25
N ALA A 392 -14.38 1.88 -16.95
CA ALA A 392 -13.53 2.39 -15.89
C ALA A 392 -13.56 1.46 -14.68
N TRP A 393 -12.40 1.33 -14.03
CA TRP A 393 -12.22 0.49 -12.85
C TRP A 393 -11.57 1.27 -11.71
N GLY A 394 -11.61 0.65 -10.52
CA GLY A 394 -11.09 1.24 -9.29
C GLY A 394 -9.57 1.47 -9.33
N VAL A 395 -9.08 2.40 -8.51
CA VAL A 395 -7.64 2.69 -8.40
C VAL A 395 -6.90 1.51 -7.77
N GLU A 396 -7.59 0.72 -6.94
CA GLU A 396 -7.10 -0.53 -6.37
C GLU A 396 -6.75 -1.60 -7.41
N ASP A 397 -7.40 -1.56 -8.57
CA ASP A 397 -7.20 -2.50 -9.68
C ASP A 397 -6.42 -1.86 -10.83
N ALA A 398 -5.76 -0.72 -10.61
CA ALA A 398 -4.95 -0.05 -11.62
C ALA A 398 -3.89 -1.01 -12.21
N LEU A 399 -3.65 -0.92 -13.52
CA LEU A 399 -2.80 -1.88 -14.22
C LEU A 399 -1.39 -1.89 -13.62
N THR A 400 -0.85 -3.06 -13.33
CA THR A 400 0.50 -3.21 -12.76
C THR A 400 1.60 -3.24 -13.81
N PHE A 401 1.23 -3.33 -15.09
CA PHE A 401 2.12 -3.29 -16.24
C PHE A 401 1.34 -2.82 -17.48
N PRO A 402 2.03 -2.32 -18.52
CA PRO A 402 1.35 -1.86 -19.73
C PRO A 402 0.85 -3.03 -20.60
N PHE A 403 -0.32 -2.85 -21.21
CA PHE A 403 -0.91 -3.78 -22.18
C PHE A 403 -0.93 -3.17 -23.56
N CYS A 404 -0.35 -3.82 -24.56
CA CYS A 404 -0.40 -3.32 -25.92
C CYS A 404 -1.65 -3.79 -26.65
N LEU A 405 -2.41 -2.84 -27.19
CA LEU A 405 -3.65 -3.10 -27.94
C LEU A 405 -3.31 -3.51 -29.38
N SER A 406 -2.37 -2.76 -29.97
CA SER A 406 -1.79 -3.05 -31.27
C SER A 406 -0.28 -2.84 -31.22
N ALA A 407 0.45 -3.56 -32.05
CA ALA A 407 1.90 -3.53 -32.08
C ALA A 407 2.43 -3.69 -33.51
N ARG A 408 3.70 -3.32 -33.70
CA ARG A 408 4.43 -3.63 -34.92
C ARG A 408 5.51 -4.63 -34.59
N THR A 409 5.52 -5.74 -35.32
CA THR A 409 6.47 -6.81 -35.09
C THR A 409 7.91 -6.34 -35.33
N ASP A 410 8.89 -7.07 -34.82
CA ASP A 410 10.28 -6.70 -35.01
C ASP A 410 10.77 -6.92 -36.46
N ALA A 411 12.05 -6.60 -36.69
CA ALA A 411 12.65 -6.71 -38.01
C ALA A 411 12.74 -8.15 -38.53
N GLU A 412 12.85 -9.13 -37.64
CA GLU A 412 12.94 -10.56 -37.99
C GLU A 412 11.56 -11.09 -38.40
N HIS A 413 10.50 -10.54 -37.82
CA HIS A 413 9.11 -10.88 -38.07
C HIS A 413 8.42 -9.91 -39.07
N GLY A 414 9.22 -9.21 -39.89
CA GLY A 414 8.74 -8.48 -41.06
C GLY A 414 8.11 -7.11 -40.81
N ARG A 415 8.23 -6.53 -39.60
CA ARG A 415 7.67 -5.21 -39.24
C ARG A 415 6.19 -5.05 -39.62
N ARG A 416 5.43 -6.13 -39.44
CA ARG A 416 4.00 -6.19 -39.74
C ARG A 416 3.20 -5.54 -38.62
N TYR A 417 2.12 -4.87 -38.99
CA TYR A 417 1.13 -4.38 -38.04
C TYR A 417 0.23 -5.52 -37.56
N VAL A 418 0.06 -5.62 -36.25
CA VAL A 418 -0.79 -6.61 -35.58
C VAL A 418 -1.73 -5.87 -34.63
N ASP A 419 -2.99 -6.25 -34.67
CA ASP A 419 -4.07 -5.69 -33.86
C ASP A 419 -4.70 -6.78 -32.99
N GLY A 420 -5.43 -6.39 -31.95
CA GLY A 420 -6.02 -7.34 -31.00
C GLY A 420 -4.99 -8.09 -30.17
N VAL A 421 -3.84 -7.46 -29.90
CA VAL A 421 -2.76 -8.05 -29.10
C VAL A 421 -3.25 -8.35 -27.68
N THR A 422 -3.99 -7.39 -27.10
CA THR A 422 -4.70 -7.55 -25.83
C THR A 422 -6.19 -7.63 -26.07
N VAL A 423 -6.86 -8.57 -25.41
CA VAL A 423 -8.32 -8.67 -25.38
C VAL A 423 -8.83 -8.54 -23.94
N ALA A 424 -10.06 -8.05 -23.79
CA ALA A 424 -10.78 -8.13 -22.54
C ALA A 424 -11.72 -9.35 -22.56
N ARG A 425 -11.82 -10.10 -21.47
CA ARG A 425 -12.80 -11.17 -21.30
C ARG A 425 -13.75 -10.82 -20.17
N GLY A 426 -15.04 -10.89 -20.45
CA GLY A 426 -16.08 -10.89 -19.43
C GLY A 426 -16.23 -12.28 -18.82
N ASN A 427 -17.40 -12.60 -18.26
CA ASN A 427 -17.71 -13.92 -17.70
C ASN A 427 -16.69 -14.41 -16.63
N VAL A 428 -16.07 -13.47 -15.91
CA VAL A 428 -15.12 -13.79 -14.85
C VAL A 428 -15.85 -13.91 -13.52
N VAL A 429 -15.60 -15.00 -12.80
CA VAL A 429 -16.13 -15.23 -11.44
C VAL A 429 -15.00 -15.45 -10.45
N LEU A 430 -15.14 -14.89 -9.25
CA LEU A 430 -14.25 -15.21 -8.15
C LEU A 430 -14.67 -16.55 -7.53
N ALA A 431 -13.71 -17.46 -7.36
CA ALA A 431 -13.92 -18.75 -6.72
C ALA A 431 -12.96 -18.96 -5.57
N ASP A 432 -13.42 -19.67 -4.54
CA ASP A 432 -12.69 -19.90 -3.30
C ASP A 432 -12.39 -21.39 -3.12
N HIS A 433 -11.20 -21.70 -2.60
CA HIS A 433 -10.79 -23.10 -2.40
C HIS A 433 -11.59 -23.71 -1.25
N GLY A 434 -12.12 -24.90 -1.50
CA GLY A 434 -12.97 -25.63 -0.58
C GLY A 434 -14.28 -26.06 -1.21
N ARG A 435 -15.04 -26.84 -0.44
CA ARG A 435 -16.40 -27.24 -0.79
C ARG A 435 -17.29 -27.17 0.44
N THR A 436 -18.50 -26.67 0.25
CA THR A 436 -19.54 -26.71 1.27
C THR A 436 -20.07 -28.15 1.36
N ILE A 437 -19.85 -28.79 2.52
CA ILE A 437 -20.41 -30.11 2.83
C ILE A 437 -21.78 -29.88 3.47
N ALA A 438 -22.85 -30.23 2.74
CA ALA A 438 -24.20 -30.21 3.29
C ALA A 438 -24.41 -31.43 4.20
N GLY A 439 -24.72 -31.21 5.49
CA GLY A 439 -25.16 -32.28 6.40
C GLY A 439 -24.33 -32.52 7.66
N GLU A 440 -23.32 -31.70 7.98
CA GLU A 440 -22.69 -31.77 9.31
C GLU A 440 -23.53 -31.03 10.36
N GLU A 441 -23.63 -31.63 11.56
CA GLU A 441 -24.12 -30.95 12.76
C GLU A 441 -23.39 -29.60 12.88
N PRO A 442 -24.09 -28.51 13.25
CA PRO A 442 -23.42 -27.24 13.46
C PRO A 442 -22.28 -27.47 14.45
N LEU A 443 -21.05 -27.41 13.95
CA LEU A 443 -19.84 -27.32 14.77
C LEU A 443 -20.08 -26.09 15.62
N GLY A 444 -20.50 -26.32 16.88
CA GLY A 444 -21.07 -25.28 17.72
C GLY A 444 -20.19 -24.04 17.71
N ALA A 445 -20.81 -22.86 17.78
CA ALA A 445 -20.06 -21.61 17.84
C ALA A 445 -18.96 -21.74 18.92
N PRO A 446 -17.70 -21.38 18.63
CA PRO A 446 -16.67 -21.38 19.64
C PRO A 446 -17.19 -20.56 20.83
N PRO A 447 -17.02 -21.04 22.08
CA PRO A 447 -17.59 -20.38 23.23
C PRO A 447 -17.17 -18.91 23.23
N PRO A 448 -18.09 -17.97 23.49
CA PRO A 448 -17.75 -16.56 23.49
C PRO A 448 -16.56 -16.32 24.42
N PRO A 449 -15.67 -15.37 24.09
CA PRO A 449 -14.58 -15.02 24.98
C PRO A 449 -15.19 -14.74 26.35
N ARG A 450 -14.66 -15.41 27.40
CA ARG A 450 -15.14 -15.19 28.76
C ARG A 450 -15.12 -13.68 29.00
N PRO A 451 -16.24 -13.06 29.41
CA PRO A 451 -16.23 -11.65 29.77
C PRO A 451 -15.12 -11.46 30.81
N GLY A 452 -14.22 -10.52 30.53
CA GLY A 452 -13.28 -10.07 31.56
C GLY A 452 -14.07 -9.60 32.78
N PRO A 453 -13.47 -9.63 33.99
CA PRO A 453 -14.15 -9.11 35.17
C PRO A 453 -14.70 -7.72 34.84
N GLU A 454 -16.01 -7.52 35.06
CA GLU A 454 -16.66 -6.23 34.91
C GLU A 454 -15.79 -5.20 35.64
N ARG A 455 -15.12 -4.34 34.87
CA ARG A 455 -14.56 -3.13 35.45
C ARG A 455 -15.76 -2.27 35.74
N ASP A 456 -16.21 -2.31 36.99
CA ASP A 456 -17.09 -1.28 37.54
C ASP A 456 -16.58 0.06 37.02
N ALA A 457 -17.45 0.72 36.26
CA ALA A 457 -17.19 2.03 35.73
C ALA A 457 -16.75 2.90 36.92
N CYS A 458 -15.48 3.30 36.93
CA CYS A 458 -15.05 4.36 37.82
C CYS A 458 -15.84 5.60 37.39
N GLU A 459 -16.89 5.92 38.15
CA GLU A 459 -17.53 7.22 38.11
C GLU A 459 -16.45 8.29 38.29
N ARG A 460 -16.28 9.12 37.27
CA ARG A 460 -15.65 10.43 37.35
C ARG A 460 -16.53 11.45 36.66
#